data_AF-A0A967SWH0-F1
#
_entry.id   AF-A0A967SWH0-F1
#
_cell.length_a   1.000
_cell.length_b   1.000
_cell.length_c   1.000
_cell.angle_alpha   90.00
_cell.angle_beta   90.00
_cell.angle_gamma   90.00
#
_symmetry.space_group_name_H-M   'P 1'
#
loop_
_entity.id
_entity.type
_entity.pdbx_description
1 polymer ?
#
loop_
_entity_poly.entity_id
_entity_poly.type
_entity_poly.pdbx_seq_one_letter_code
_entity_poly.pdbx_strand_id
1 'polypeptide(L)'
;MVKGTIKNNFYSVLTILLMVLGFSFNPVQAQDFEEWKENYLQEFQEFQNEYDKEFYEMLQKEWEDFKSEHSTDFYEKPKPKQIPVANDPQPIDPKSQKSQDKPDSKTENPKTREDQQSPIKHQPQKDNAKNTPERPEDESTKPEKRQKTNVASESINPSKGITTTFNPSIKKAEVRSRQIQYFGIPINYRYYTAYEKQLEKPVNRKSIAEFWKHLSTKDYPSFLEQVQQVKEQLSLNDFGYAQLLHNIGTQIYGQQINEATLFTWFMLTQSGFGTKIAYKNHQVHLLVKATPHVFQKSLTMDGAKYYDIQLAEDNRSLPERFYTYKGNHAQKEGNPLNLLFKGLPTLQQKQEQRNLKFTFRDSTYSISVPVDVQTVSYFKDYPQADLDLYFNSQIENSETHSALVQSIEPLLNGKSTIEQVNLLLRFTQRSFEYQTDTEQFNTEKKMFPVETLYYPASDCDDRAIMLGYLLDQLTDLDYIVVRYPGHLTLAVHFPDEKPTGERINDPITYNGRRYYVSDPTYFGADAGMIMPDYRNMQPSEIFDL
;
A
#
# COMPACT_ATOMS: atom_id res chain seq x y z
N MET A 1 -5.08 -40.88 -18.66
CA MET A 1 -4.33 -40.05 -19.63
C MET A 1 -5.36 -39.60 -20.66
N VAL A 2 -6.03 -38.45 -20.51
CA VAL A 2 -5.52 -37.09 -20.75
C VAL A 2 -6.31 -36.14 -19.85
N LYS A 3 -5.66 -35.56 -18.85
CA LYS A 3 -6.12 -34.39 -18.07
C LYS A 3 -4.86 -33.61 -17.74
N GLY A 4 -4.46 -32.69 -18.62
CA GLY A 4 -3.18 -31.99 -18.47
C GLY A 4 -2.97 -30.73 -19.31
N THR A 5 -3.91 -30.34 -20.18
CA THR A 5 -3.60 -29.33 -21.20
C THR A 5 -4.66 -28.24 -21.34
N ILE A 6 -5.09 -27.65 -20.22
CA ILE A 6 -5.92 -26.42 -20.22
C ILE A 6 -5.37 -25.45 -19.18
N LYS A 7 -4.05 -25.17 -19.23
CA LYS A 7 -3.39 -24.29 -18.25
C LYS A 7 -2.76 -23.01 -18.81
N ASN A 8 -2.70 -22.83 -20.14
CA ASN A 8 -1.96 -21.70 -20.74
C ASN A 8 -2.74 -20.80 -21.71
N ASN A 9 -4.08 -20.88 -21.77
CA ASN A 9 -4.82 -20.24 -22.87
C ASN A 9 -4.89 -18.71 -22.86
N PHE A 10 -4.56 -17.99 -21.80
CA PHE A 10 -4.68 -16.52 -21.83
C PHE A 10 -3.64 -15.85 -22.76
N TYR A 11 -2.37 -16.30 -22.72
CA TYR A 11 -1.32 -15.77 -23.61
C TYR A 11 -1.37 -16.36 -25.02
N SER A 12 -1.86 -17.60 -25.17
CA SER A 12 -2.10 -18.21 -26.49
C SER A 12 -3.21 -17.48 -27.26
N VAL A 13 -4.24 -16.96 -26.57
CA VAL A 13 -5.34 -16.18 -27.16
C VAL A 13 -4.86 -14.84 -27.73
N LEU A 14 -3.96 -14.12 -27.05
CA LEU A 14 -3.40 -12.86 -27.58
C LEU A 14 -2.53 -13.09 -28.83
N THR A 15 -1.84 -14.24 -28.89
CA THR A 15 -0.95 -14.60 -30.01
C THR A 15 -1.76 -15.03 -31.25
N ILE A 16 -2.90 -15.70 -31.07
CA ILE A 16 -3.81 -16.07 -32.16
C ILE A 16 -4.56 -14.83 -32.68
N LEU A 17 -4.96 -13.90 -31.79
CA LEU A 17 -5.60 -12.63 -32.15
C LEU A 17 -4.72 -11.77 -33.08
N LEU A 18 -3.39 -11.78 -32.88
CA LEU A 18 -2.43 -11.07 -33.73
C LEU A 18 -2.17 -11.75 -35.07
N MET A 19 -2.36 -13.08 -35.21
CA MET A 19 -2.18 -13.78 -36.49
C MET A 19 -3.40 -13.65 -37.43
N VAL A 20 -4.60 -13.40 -36.91
CA VAL A 20 -5.84 -13.35 -37.71
C VAL A 20 -6.03 -11.99 -38.41
N LEU A 21 -5.35 -10.92 -37.97
CA LEU A 21 -5.45 -9.58 -38.58
C LEU A 21 -4.82 -9.44 -39.98
N GLY A 22 -4.25 -10.51 -40.54
CA GLY A 22 -3.53 -10.49 -41.82
C GLY A 22 -4.33 -10.95 -43.06
N PHE A 23 -5.58 -11.39 -42.94
CA PHE A 23 -6.33 -11.95 -44.08
C PHE A 23 -7.50 -11.06 -44.50
N SER A 24 -7.57 -10.78 -45.80
CA SER A 24 -8.66 -10.04 -46.44
C SER A 24 -10.01 -10.70 -46.17
N PHE A 25 -10.93 -9.97 -45.52
CA PHE A 25 -12.23 -10.47 -45.06
C PHE A 25 -13.18 -10.79 -46.23
N ASN A 26 -13.57 -12.06 -46.37
CA ASN A 26 -14.78 -12.46 -47.09
C ASN A 26 -16.01 -12.47 -46.15
N PRO A 27 -17.22 -12.14 -46.63
CA PRO A 27 -18.44 -12.10 -45.81
C PRO A 27 -18.84 -13.45 -45.19
N VAL A 28 -18.48 -14.57 -45.83
CA VAL A 28 -18.68 -15.92 -45.28
C VAL A 28 -17.80 -16.17 -44.05
N GLN A 29 -16.55 -15.68 -44.07
CA GLN A 29 -15.63 -15.80 -42.93
C GLN A 29 -16.05 -14.92 -41.74
N ALA A 30 -16.76 -13.81 -42.00
CA ALA A 30 -17.33 -12.97 -40.95
C ALA A 30 -18.53 -13.65 -40.26
N GLN A 31 -19.36 -14.37 -41.02
CA GLN A 31 -20.47 -15.15 -40.47
C GLN A 31 -19.96 -16.35 -39.66
N ASP A 32 -18.97 -17.09 -40.19
CA ASP A 32 -18.32 -18.19 -39.47
C ASP A 32 -17.64 -17.71 -38.18
N PHE A 33 -17.05 -16.50 -38.18
CA PHE A 33 -16.45 -15.89 -36.99
C PHE A 33 -17.48 -15.48 -35.94
N GLU A 34 -18.59 -14.86 -36.33
CA GLU A 34 -19.66 -14.52 -35.38
C GLU A 34 -20.33 -15.77 -34.80
N GLU A 35 -20.56 -16.81 -35.60
CA GLU A 35 -21.09 -18.09 -35.09
C GLU A 35 -20.10 -18.78 -34.14
N TRP A 36 -18.80 -18.80 -34.47
CA TRP A 36 -17.76 -19.29 -33.57
C TRP A 36 -17.72 -18.50 -32.26
N LYS A 37 -17.81 -17.18 -32.32
CA LYS A 37 -17.83 -16.28 -31.17
C LYS A 37 -19.06 -16.50 -30.30
N GLU A 38 -20.25 -16.63 -30.88
CA GLU A 38 -21.49 -16.94 -30.15
C GLU A 38 -21.41 -18.31 -29.46
N ASN A 39 -20.96 -19.35 -30.16
CA ASN A 39 -20.79 -20.69 -29.59
C ASN A 39 -19.77 -20.68 -28.44
N TYR A 40 -18.63 -20.02 -28.61
CA TYR A 40 -17.61 -19.92 -27.57
C TYR A 40 -18.10 -19.13 -26.35
N LEU A 41 -18.86 -18.05 -26.56
CA LEU A 41 -19.50 -17.29 -25.48
C LEU A 41 -20.52 -18.15 -24.72
N GLN A 42 -21.29 -18.98 -25.41
CA GLN A 42 -22.23 -19.91 -24.77
C GLN A 42 -21.49 -20.97 -23.93
N GLU A 43 -20.46 -21.62 -24.47
CA GLU A 43 -19.64 -22.59 -23.73
C GLU A 43 -19.02 -21.95 -22.47
N PHE A 44 -18.54 -20.71 -22.60
CA PHE A 44 -18.00 -19.96 -21.48
C PHE A 44 -19.06 -19.67 -20.40
N GLN A 45 -20.27 -19.27 -20.79
CA GLN A 45 -21.38 -19.06 -19.86
C GLN A 45 -21.79 -20.36 -19.15
N GLU A 46 -21.88 -21.47 -19.88
CA GLU A 46 -22.19 -22.79 -19.31
C GLU A 46 -21.14 -23.19 -18.26
N PHE A 47 -19.86 -23.00 -18.57
CA PHE A 47 -18.76 -23.26 -17.64
C PHE A 47 -18.79 -22.36 -16.39
N GLN A 48 -19.10 -21.07 -16.54
CA GLN A 48 -19.30 -20.17 -15.38
C GLN A 48 -20.45 -20.65 -14.49
N ASN A 49 -21.57 -21.04 -15.10
CA ASN A 49 -22.73 -21.56 -14.39
C ASN A 49 -22.42 -22.85 -13.61
N GLU A 50 -21.55 -23.73 -14.12
CA GLU A 50 -21.11 -24.93 -13.41
C GLU A 50 -20.38 -24.59 -12.11
N TYR A 51 -19.40 -23.69 -12.14
CA TYR A 51 -18.70 -23.28 -10.92
C TYR A 51 -19.58 -22.54 -9.93
N ASP A 52 -20.46 -21.68 -10.41
CA ASP A 52 -21.41 -20.98 -9.55
C ASP A 52 -22.35 -21.97 -8.85
N LYS A 53 -22.73 -23.04 -9.55
CA LYS A 53 -23.54 -24.13 -8.98
C LYS A 53 -22.75 -24.93 -7.94
N GLU A 54 -21.53 -25.36 -8.24
CA GLU A 54 -20.68 -26.08 -7.28
C GLU A 54 -20.46 -25.25 -6.01
N PHE A 55 -20.15 -23.96 -6.17
CA PHE A 55 -19.94 -23.07 -5.06
C PHE A 55 -21.22 -22.81 -4.24
N TYR A 56 -22.38 -22.66 -4.90
CA TYR A 56 -23.67 -22.60 -4.22
C TYR A 56 -23.93 -23.86 -3.37
N GLU A 57 -23.70 -25.06 -3.92
CA GLU A 57 -23.90 -26.32 -3.19
C GLU A 57 -22.96 -26.44 -1.99
N MET A 58 -21.72 -25.96 -2.11
CA MET A 58 -20.76 -25.87 -1.00
C MET A 58 -21.25 -24.90 0.08
N LEU A 59 -21.66 -23.68 -0.29
CA LEU A 59 -22.18 -22.67 0.66
C LEU A 59 -23.39 -23.16 1.45
N GLN A 60 -24.18 -24.09 0.93
CA GLN A 60 -25.29 -24.68 1.69
C GLN A 60 -24.86 -25.64 2.80
N LYS A 61 -23.68 -26.26 2.66
CA LYS A 61 -23.25 -27.41 3.48
C LYS A 61 -22.08 -27.10 4.41
N GLU A 62 -21.09 -26.34 3.97
CA GLU A 62 -19.77 -26.28 4.61
C GLU A 62 -19.56 -24.95 5.33
N TRP A 63 -19.90 -24.87 6.61
CA TRP A 63 -19.54 -23.72 7.45
C TRP A 63 -18.99 -24.20 8.79
N GLU A 64 -17.83 -23.67 9.16
CA GLU A 64 -17.14 -23.97 10.40
C GLU A 64 -16.91 -22.68 11.20
N ASP A 65 -16.73 -22.81 12.50
CA ASP A 65 -16.44 -21.68 13.40
C ASP A 65 -14.93 -21.43 13.45
N PHE A 66 -14.52 -20.19 13.20
CA PHE A 66 -13.14 -19.74 13.19
C PHE A 66 -12.93 -18.62 14.20
N LYS A 67 -11.67 -18.43 14.60
CA LYS A 67 -11.23 -17.31 15.42
C LYS A 67 -10.55 -16.26 14.54
N SER A 68 -10.86 -14.98 14.75
CA SER A 68 -10.13 -13.91 14.08
C SER A 68 -8.69 -13.82 14.60
N GLU A 69 -7.78 -13.51 13.69
CA GLU A 69 -6.40 -13.14 13.99
C GLU A 69 -6.26 -11.62 13.96
N HIS A 70 -5.32 -11.10 14.73
CA HIS A 70 -4.90 -9.71 14.67
C HIS A 70 -3.47 -9.67 14.18
N SER A 71 -3.17 -8.76 13.24
CA SER A 71 -1.78 -8.44 12.92
C SER A 71 -1.09 -7.88 14.17
N THR A 72 0.16 -8.28 14.39
CA THR A 72 0.99 -7.71 15.44
C THR A 72 1.22 -6.23 15.16
N ASP A 73 1.26 -5.42 16.22
CA ASP A 73 1.60 -4.00 16.09
C ASP A 73 2.97 -3.85 15.41
N PHE A 74 3.09 -2.84 14.55
CA PHE A 74 4.33 -2.58 13.83
C PHE A 74 5.47 -2.18 14.79
N TYR A 75 5.14 -1.60 15.93
CA TYR A 75 6.08 -1.24 16.99
C TYR A 75 5.73 -1.90 18.32
N GLU A 76 6.71 -2.54 18.95
CA GLU A 76 6.58 -3.06 20.33
C GLU A 76 6.62 -1.95 21.39
N LYS A 77 7.30 -0.84 21.08
CA LYS A 77 7.42 0.34 21.95
C LYS A 77 6.71 1.53 21.32
N PRO A 78 6.03 2.37 22.11
CA PRO A 78 5.38 3.57 21.58
C PRO A 78 6.41 4.53 20.98
N LYS A 79 5.99 5.28 19.95
CA LYS A 79 6.78 6.35 19.34
C LYS A 79 7.09 7.45 20.38
N PRO A 80 8.30 8.05 20.35
CA PRO A 80 8.69 9.08 21.29
C PRO A 80 7.89 10.38 21.08
N LYS A 81 7.24 10.89 22.12
CA LYS A 81 6.48 12.15 22.05
C LYS A 81 7.35 13.40 21.87
N GLN A 82 8.58 13.34 22.36
CA GLN A 82 9.56 14.41 22.23
C GLN A 82 10.74 13.91 21.44
N ILE A 83 11.09 14.66 20.42
CA ILE A 83 12.13 14.31 19.48
C ILE A 83 13.39 15.12 19.82
N PRO A 84 14.58 14.49 19.81
CA PRO A 84 15.81 15.18 20.11
C PRO A 84 16.12 16.24 19.05
N VAL A 85 16.77 17.33 19.47
CA VAL A 85 17.31 18.35 18.57
C VAL A 85 18.82 18.21 18.52
N ALA A 86 19.37 18.17 17.32
CA ALA A 86 20.79 18.26 17.09
C ALA A 86 21.22 19.71 17.30
N ASN A 87 21.75 20.03 18.48
CA ASN A 87 22.33 21.34 18.75
C ASN A 87 23.50 21.62 17.80
N ASP A 88 23.64 22.84 17.26
CA ASP A 88 24.87 23.26 16.60
C ASP A 88 26.05 23.28 17.59
N PRO A 89 27.30 23.08 17.16
CA PRO A 89 28.44 23.24 18.05
C PRO A 89 28.45 24.67 18.60
N GLN A 90 28.25 24.81 19.92
CA GLN A 90 28.67 26.03 20.61
C GLN A 90 30.19 26.16 20.39
N PRO A 91 30.72 27.33 20.01
CA PRO A 91 32.15 27.56 20.05
C PRO A 91 32.62 27.25 21.46
N ILE A 92 33.58 26.34 21.60
CA ILE A 92 34.19 26.05 22.89
C ILE A 92 34.93 27.32 23.31
N ASP A 93 34.35 28.09 24.23
CA ASP A 93 35.05 29.20 24.88
C ASP A 93 36.17 28.58 25.75
N PRO A 94 37.46 28.86 25.49
CA PRO A 94 38.58 28.23 26.21
C PRO A 94 38.65 28.59 27.71
N LYS A 95 37.66 29.29 28.26
CA LYS A 95 37.70 29.85 29.62
C LYS A 95 36.95 29.07 30.70
N SER A 96 36.31 27.94 30.40
CA SER A 96 35.63 27.13 31.43
C SER A 96 36.43 25.93 31.97
N GLN A 97 37.75 25.89 31.74
CA GLN A 97 38.65 25.00 32.48
C GLN A 97 39.53 25.82 33.43
N LYS A 98 38.93 26.27 34.55
CA LYS A 98 39.67 26.61 35.77
C LYS A 98 38.71 26.78 36.94
N SER A 99 38.40 25.68 37.61
CA SER A 99 38.29 25.64 39.07
C SER A 99 37.90 24.23 39.51
N GLN A 100 38.89 23.46 39.97
CA GLN A 100 38.89 22.80 41.29
C GLN A 100 39.90 21.65 41.29
N ASP A 101 41.13 21.99 41.66
CA ASP A 101 42.01 21.18 42.51
C ASP A 101 42.36 22.16 43.65
N LYS A 102 42.16 21.86 44.94
CA LYS A 102 42.94 20.90 45.75
C LYS A 102 42.38 20.85 47.20
N PRO A 103 42.96 20.07 48.16
CA PRO A 103 42.26 19.03 48.91
C PRO A 103 42.18 19.31 50.43
N ASP A 104 41.49 18.46 51.19
CA ASP A 104 41.94 18.18 52.56
C ASP A 104 41.60 16.77 53.06
N SER A 105 42.52 16.25 53.87
CA SER A 105 42.64 14.86 54.33
C SER A 105 41.95 14.61 55.68
N LYS A 106 41.57 13.35 55.94
CA LYS A 106 42.09 12.44 57.01
C LYS A 106 41.11 11.27 57.28
N THR A 107 41.49 10.01 56.97
CA THR A 107 42.00 8.92 57.87
C THR A 107 40.87 8.27 58.70
N GLU A 108 40.56 6.97 58.65
CA GLU A 108 41.39 5.78 58.95
C GLU A 108 40.97 4.48 58.22
N ASN A 109 41.95 3.58 58.13
CA ASN A 109 42.05 2.28 57.44
C ASN A 109 41.90 1.13 58.51
N PRO A 110 42.20 -0.16 58.24
CA PRO A 110 41.80 -1.09 57.17
C PRO A 110 41.35 -2.47 57.74
N LYS A 111 40.90 -3.41 56.87
CA LYS A 111 41.26 -4.84 57.00
C LYS A 111 41.32 -5.54 55.63
N THR A 112 42.51 -6.06 55.38
CA THR A 112 43.06 -6.91 54.31
C THR A 112 42.20 -8.17 54.05
N ARG A 113 42.20 -8.83 52.88
CA ARG A 113 43.37 -9.44 52.19
C ARG A 113 43.03 -10.01 50.79
N GLU A 114 43.98 -9.85 49.85
CA GLU A 114 44.48 -10.78 48.77
C GLU A 114 43.49 -11.66 47.96
N ASP A 115 43.64 -11.97 46.66
CA ASP A 115 44.50 -11.57 45.53
C ASP A 115 44.03 -12.41 44.31
N GLN A 116 44.48 -12.05 43.09
CA GLN A 116 44.56 -12.86 41.84
C GLN A 116 43.47 -12.83 40.74
N GLN A 117 43.88 -12.18 39.63
CA GLN A 117 43.96 -12.61 38.22
C GLN A 117 42.74 -12.60 37.26
N SER A 118 43.00 -11.97 36.11
CA SER A 118 42.18 -11.75 34.89
C SER A 118 42.17 -12.97 33.93
N PRO A 119 41.71 -12.85 32.65
CA PRO A 119 40.34 -12.95 32.17
C PRO A 119 40.14 -14.11 31.15
N ILE A 120 38.89 -14.56 30.92
CA ILE A 120 38.59 -15.58 29.88
C ILE A 120 37.75 -14.97 28.73
N LYS A 121 38.33 -14.98 27.53
CA LYS A 121 37.67 -14.93 26.23
C LYS A 121 36.85 -16.22 26.02
N HIS A 122 35.65 -16.12 25.46
CA HIS A 122 35.10 -17.20 24.65
C HIS A 122 34.50 -16.71 23.33
N GLN A 123 34.93 -17.40 22.27
CA GLN A 123 34.51 -17.33 20.88
C GLN A 123 33.15 -18.04 20.66
N PRO A 124 32.47 -17.75 19.54
CA PRO A 124 31.17 -18.31 19.18
C PRO A 124 31.27 -19.69 18.51
N GLN A 125 30.26 -20.54 18.73
CA GLN A 125 30.09 -21.82 18.05
C GLN A 125 29.42 -21.66 16.68
N LYS A 126 29.99 -22.36 15.68
CA LYS A 126 29.40 -22.72 14.39
C LYS A 126 28.64 -24.03 14.50
N ASP A 127 27.60 -24.16 13.67
CA ASP A 127 27.19 -25.31 12.83
C ASP A 127 25.69 -25.14 12.49
N ASN A 128 25.13 -25.37 11.30
CA ASN A 128 25.62 -25.93 10.04
C ASN A 128 24.69 -25.47 8.90
N ALA A 129 25.24 -25.31 7.70
CA ALA A 129 24.53 -25.00 6.46
C ALA A 129 24.17 -26.28 5.68
N LYS A 130 23.04 -26.27 4.94
CA LYS A 130 22.93 -26.61 3.50
C LYS A 130 21.49 -26.84 3.05
N ASN A 131 21.00 -26.01 2.12
CA ASN A 131 20.65 -26.42 0.76
C ASN A 131 20.08 -25.22 -0.02
N THR A 132 20.91 -24.64 -0.89
CA THR A 132 20.53 -23.65 -1.90
C THR A 132 20.82 -24.26 -3.27
N PRO A 133 19.90 -24.24 -4.25
CA PRO A 133 20.24 -24.52 -5.63
C PRO A 133 20.91 -23.30 -6.26
N GLU A 134 22.07 -23.54 -6.89
CA GLU A 134 22.76 -22.59 -7.77
C GLU A 134 21.86 -22.10 -8.92
N ARG A 135 21.91 -20.80 -9.19
CA ARG A 135 21.44 -20.20 -10.45
C ARG A 135 22.65 -19.53 -11.13
N PRO A 136 22.85 -19.68 -12.44
CA PRO A 136 24.08 -19.25 -13.11
C PRO A 136 24.22 -17.73 -13.19
N GLU A 137 25.47 -17.29 -13.11
CA GLU A 137 25.94 -15.95 -13.46
C GLU A 137 25.56 -15.64 -14.92
N ASP A 138 24.98 -14.46 -15.16
CA ASP A 138 24.92 -13.88 -16.49
C ASP A 138 25.21 -12.37 -16.43
N GLU A 139 25.89 -11.91 -17.47
CA GLU A 139 26.69 -10.71 -17.53
C GLU A 139 25.89 -9.39 -17.44
N SER A 140 26.58 -8.40 -16.86
CA SER A 140 26.38 -6.96 -17.00
C SER A 140 25.65 -6.51 -18.28
N THR A 141 24.44 -5.97 -18.12
CA THR A 141 23.88 -4.97 -19.04
C THR A 141 23.30 -3.78 -18.27
N LYS A 142 23.96 -2.64 -18.45
CA LYS A 142 23.58 -1.28 -18.06
C LYS A 142 22.17 -0.93 -18.56
N PRO A 143 21.27 -0.28 -17.78
CA PRO A 143 19.97 0.09 -18.31
C PRO A 143 20.11 1.31 -19.23
N GLU A 144 19.79 1.08 -20.50
CA GLU A 144 19.68 2.08 -21.54
C GLU A 144 18.40 2.91 -21.31
N LYS A 145 18.52 4.24 -21.45
CA LYS A 145 17.43 5.22 -21.28
C LYS A 145 16.21 4.80 -22.13
N ARG A 146 15.12 4.40 -21.46
CA ARG A 146 13.82 4.19 -22.12
C ARG A 146 13.31 5.51 -22.69
N GLN A 147 13.24 5.60 -24.01
CA GLN A 147 12.49 6.64 -24.71
C GLN A 147 11.01 6.53 -24.31
N LYS A 148 10.49 7.60 -23.69
CA LYS A 148 9.07 7.77 -23.40
C LYS A 148 8.29 7.83 -24.71
N THR A 149 7.60 6.76 -25.06
CA THR A 149 6.57 6.78 -26.10
C THR A 149 5.31 7.36 -25.47
N ASN A 150 5.02 8.63 -25.74
CA ASN A 150 3.77 9.27 -25.35
C ASN A 150 2.62 8.66 -26.16
N VAL A 151 1.93 7.67 -25.60
CA VAL A 151 0.55 7.36 -25.99
C VAL A 151 -0.32 8.35 -25.20
N ALA A 152 -0.81 9.38 -25.87
CA ALA A 152 -1.75 10.31 -25.29
C ALA A 152 -3.06 9.57 -24.96
N SER A 153 -3.24 9.22 -23.69
CA SER A 153 -4.55 8.85 -23.15
C SER A 153 -5.45 10.07 -23.22
N GLU A 154 -6.61 9.97 -23.86
CA GLU A 154 -7.63 11.01 -23.84
C GLU A 154 -7.89 11.42 -22.38
N SER A 155 -7.49 12.63 -22.01
CA SER A 155 -7.67 13.13 -20.65
C SER A 155 -9.17 13.27 -20.38
N ILE A 156 -9.70 12.41 -19.52
CA ILE A 156 -11.07 12.53 -19.04
C ILE A 156 -11.19 13.89 -18.36
N ASN A 157 -12.21 14.66 -18.72
CA ASN A 157 -12.56 15.86 -17.97
C ASN A 157 -13.48 15.44 -16.81
N PRO A 158 -12.99 15.34 -15.56
CA PRO A 158 -13.76 14.80 -14.44
C PRO A 158 -15.05 15.59 -14.18
N SER A 159 -15.11 16.86 -14.61
CA SER A 159 -16.27 17.74 -14.45
C SER A 159 -17.50 17.34 -15.29
N LYS A 160 -17.32 16.55 -16.36
CA LYS A 160 -18.43 16.08 -17.21
C LYS A 160 -19.10 14.80 -16.69
N GLY A 161 -18.52 14.18 -15.66
CA GLY A 161 -18.94 12.86 -15.19
C GLY A 161 -18.56 11.74 -16.14
N ILE A 162 -18.79 10.49 -15.70
CA ILE A 162 -18.59 9.30 -16.50
C ILE A 162 -19.96 8.71 -16.83
N THR A 163 -20.17 8.40 -18.11
CA THR A 163 -21.30 7.58 -18.55
C THR A 163 -20.75 6.31 -19.14
N THR A 164 -21.14 5.18 -18.55
CA THR A 164 -20.63 3.87 -18.92
C THR A 164 -21.47 3.24 -20.01
N THR A 165 -20.86 2.34 -20.78
CA THR A 165 -21.61 1.50 -21.72
C THR A 165 -22.17 0.31 -20.97
N PHE A 166 -23.46 0.05 -21.12
CA PHE A 166 -24.13 -1.12 -20.56
C PHE A 166 -24.86 -1.85 -21.68
N ASN A 167 -24.34 -3.03 -22.05
CA ASN A 167 -24.86 -3.87 -23.12
C ASN A 167 -25.55 -5.09 -22.51
N PRO A 168 -26.84 -4.98 -22.10
CA PRO A 168 -27.55 -6.09 -21.47
C PRO A 168 -27.74 -7.24 -22.46
N SER A 169 -27.32 -8.46 -22.07
CA SER A 169 -27.60 -9.67 -22.87
C SER A 169 -29.10 -10.01 -22.85
N ILE A 170 -29.79 -9.70 -21.74
CA ILE A 170 -31.22 -9.96 -21.57
C ILE A 170 -32.06 -8.75 -21.97
N LYS A 171 -32.47 -8.68 -23.25
CA LYS A 171 -33.19 -7.53 -23.83
C LYS A 171 -34.52 -7.15 -23.16
N LYS A 172 -35.24 -8.12 -22.56
CA LYS A 172 -36.55 -7.89 -21.92
C LYS A 172 -36.48 -7.63 -20.42
N ALA A 173 -35.30 -7.76 -19.80
CA ALA A 173 -35.17 -7.53 -18.37
C ALA A 173 -35.25 -6.04 -18.06
N GLU A 174 -35.88 -5.71 -16.94
CA GLU A 174 -35.99 -4.33 -16.48
C GLU A 174 -34.62 -3.85 -15.97
N VAL A 175 -34.22 -2.68 -16.45
CA VAL A 175 -32.93 -2.05 -16.14
C VAL A 175 -33.19 -0.71 -15.50
N ARG A 176 -32.45 -0.41 -14.44
CA ARG A 176 -32.50 0.88 -13.75
C ARG A 176 -31.22 1.65 -14.00
N SER A 177 -31.37 2.95 -14.20
CA SER A 177 -30.26 3.90 -14.25
C SER A 177 -30.11 4.60 -12.90
N ARG A 178 -28.86 4.74 -12.45
CA ARG A 178 -28.49 5.46 -11.23
C ARG A 178 -27.25 6.31 -11.50
N GLN A 179 -27.00 7.22 -10.58
CA GLN A 179 -25.79 8.03 -10.55
C GLN A 179 -25.20 7.97 -9.15
N ILE A 180 -23.91 7.68 -9.06
CA ILE A 180 -23.15 7.73 -7.82
C ILE A 180 -22.10 8.83 -7.87
N GLN A 181 -21.86 9.50 -6.75
CA GLN A 181 -20.76 10.45 -6.61
C GLN A 181 -19.54 9.71 -6.10
N TYR A 182 -18.47 9.65 -6.90
CA TYR A 182 -17.22 9.00 -6.54
C TYR A 182 -16.11 10.06 -6.53
N PHE A 183 -15.72 10.51 -5.33
CA PHE A 183 -14.79 11.62 -5.13
C PHE A 183 -15.09 12.83 -6.04
N GLY A 184 -16.37 13.24 -6.05
CA GLY A 184 -16.85 14.41 -6.80
C GLY A 184 -17.14 14.16 -8.29
N ILE A 185 -16.79 12.98 -8.81
CA ILE A 185 -17.12 12.58 -10.18
C ILE A 185 -18.50 11.90 -10.18
N PRO A 186 -19.51 12.44 -10.90
CA PRO A 186 -20.77 11.75 -11.09
C PRO A 186 -20.57 10.61 -12.09
N ILE A 187 -20.83 9.37 -11.65
CA ILE A 187 -20.77 8.17 -12.48
C ILE A 187 -22.19 7.67 -12.73
N ASN A 188 -22.65 7.77 -13.97
CA ASN A 188 -23.91 7.18 -14.39
C ASN A 188 -23.70 5.71 -14.74
N TYR A 189 -24.48 4.84 -14.12
CA TYR A 189 -24.36 3.40 -14.29
C TYR A 189 -25.75 2.76 -14.36
N ARG A 190 -25.82 1.59 -15.00
CA ARG A 190 -27.06 0.83 -15.16
C ARG A 190 -26.92 -0.56 -14.56
N TYR A 191 -28.02 -1.10 -14.05
CA TYR A 191 -28.06 -2.47 -13.52
C TYR A 191 -29.47 -3.05 -13.69
N TYR A 192 -29.57 -4.38 -13.69
CA TYR A 192 -30.86 -5.05 -13.71
C TYR A 192 -31.59 -4.85 -12.38
N THR A 193 -32.87 -4.47 -12.38
CA THR A 193 -33.66 -4.34 -11.14
C THR A 193 -33.75 -5.67 -10.38
N ALA A 194 -33.58 -6.77 -11.09
CA ALA A 194 -33.44 -8.10 -10.52
C ALA A 194 -32.29 -8.21 -9.49
N TYR A 195 -31.30 -7.32 -9.49
CA TYR A 195 -30.28 -7.32 -8.43
C TYR A 195 -30.84 -6.97 -7.06
N GLU A 196 -31.96 -6.26 -6.95
CA GLU A 196 -32.54 -5.73 -5.69
C GLU A 196 -33.17 -6.82 -4.80
N LYS A 197 -32.52 -7.98 -4.70
CA LYS A 197 -32.91 -9.06 -3.81
C LYS A 197 -32.69 -8.68 -2.36
N GLN A 198 -33.74 -8.84 -1.56
CA GLN A 198 -33.63 -8.77 -0.12
C GLN A 198 -33.10 -10.09 0.44
N LEU A 199 -32.23 -10.03 1.43
CA LEU A 199 -31.71 -11.21 2.11
C LEU A 199 -32.79 -11.83 2.98
N GLU A 200 -32.99 -13.13 2.82
CA GLU A 200 -33.93 -13.86 3.67
C GLU A 200 -33.46 -13.88 5.13
N LYS A 201 -34.41 -13.65 6.05
CA LYS A 201 -34.16 -13.69 7.50
C LYS A 201 -34.52 -15.07 8.08
N PRO A 202 -33.77 -15.56 9.09
CA PRO A 202 -32.57 -14.97 9.68
C PRO A 202 -31.35 -15.14 8.76
N VAL A 203 -30.36 -14.25 8.88
CA VAL A 203 -29.09 -14.38 8.17
C VAL A 203 -28.36 -15.65 8.62
N ASN A 204 -28.11 -16.56 7.68
CA ASN A 204 -27.45 -17.83 7.90
C ASN A 204 -26.87 -18.38 6.57
N ARG A 205 -26.21 -19.54 6.63
CA ARG A 205 -25.62 -20.18 5.44
C ARG A 205 -26.59 -20.36 4.25
N LYS A 206 -27.85 -20.70 4.51
CA LYS A 206 -28.87 -20.92 3.47
C LYS A 206 -29.24 -19.59 2.82
N SER A 207 -29.51 -18.53 3.61
CA SER A 207 -29.89 -17.24 3.03
C SER A 207 -28.73 -16.59 2.25
N ILE A 208 -27.49 -16.77 2.72
CA ILE A 208 -26.28 -16.35 1.99
C ILE A 208 -26.12 -17.12 0.67
N ALA A 209 -26.26 -18.45 0.69
CA ALA A 209 -26.19 -19.27 -0.52
C ALA A 209 -27.29 -18.91 -1.54
N GLU A 210 -28.53 -18.68 -1.10
CA GLU A 210 -29.62 -18.25 -1.98
C GLU A 210 -29.40 -16.84 -2.55
N PHE A 211 -28.67 -15.97 -1.85
CA PHE A 211 -28.26 -14.67 -2.38
C PHE A 211 -27.23 -14.83 -3.50
N TRP A 212 -26.20 -15.66 -3.29
CA TRP A 212 -25.22 -16.01 -4.32
C TRP A 212 -25.88 -16.55 -5.59
N LYS A 213 -26.69 -17.61 -5.46
CA LYS A 213 -27.41 -18.24 -6.57
C LYS A 213 -28.29 -17.25 -7.34
N HIS A 214 -28.89 -16.31 -6.61
CA HIS A 214 -29.76 -15.32 -7.24
C HIS A 214 -28.98 -14.40 -8.16
N LEU A 215 -27.83 -13.88 -7.73
CA LEU A 215 -26.98 -13.01 -8.54
C LEU A 215 -26.26 -13.79 -9.66
N SER A 216 -25.78 -14.99 -9.38
CA SER A 216 -25.08 -15.83 -10.37
C SER A 216 -25.96 -16.24 -11.55
N THR A 217 -27.28 -16.25 -11.36
CA THR A 217 -28.26 -16.53 -12.43
C THR A 217 -28.72 -15.26 -13.17
N LYS A 218 -27.97 -14.17 -13.08
CA LYS A 218 -28.23 -12.90 -13.78
C LYS A 218 -27.04 -12.56 -14.66
N ASP A 219 -27.26 -11.66 -15.60
CA ASP A 219 -26.18 -11.09 -16.42
C ASP A 219 -25.37 -10.04 -15.63
N TYR A 220 -24.60 -10.54 -14.66
CA TYR A 220 -23.58 -9.76 -13.95
C TYR A 220 -22.36 -9.39 -14.81
N PRO A 221 -21.94 -10.15 -15.86
CA PRO A 221 -20.82 -9.75 -16.70
C PRO A 221 -20.99 -8.37 -17.34
N SER A 222 -22.16 -8.05 -17.91
CA SER A 222 -22.40 -6.72 -18.50
C SER A 222 -22.35 -5.59 -17.47
N PHE A 223 -22.64 -5.88 -16.20
CA PHE A 223 -22.46 -4.90 -15.11
C PHE A 223 -20.97 -4.74 -14.75
N LEU A 224 -20.22 -5.83 -14.62
CA LEU A 224 -18.79 -5.78 -14.31
C LEU A 224 -17.98 -5.10 -15.41
N GLU A 225 -18.31 -5.32 -16.69
CA GLU A 225 -17.69 -4.63 -17.82
C GLU A 225 -17.83 -3.11 -17.71
N GLN A 226 -19.03 -2.64 -17.36
CA GLN A 226 -19.29 -1.23 -17.10
C GLN A 226 -18.42 -0.67 -15.96
N VAL A 227 -18.28 -1.41 -14.84
CA VAL A 227 -17.45 -0.95 -13.70
C VAL A 227 -15.96 -1.00 -14.07
N GLN A 228 -15.54 -1.95 -14.89
CA GLN A 228 -14.18 -2.05 -15.42
C GLN A 228 -13.85 -0.87 -16.33
N GLN A 229 -14.79 -0.40 -17.16
CA GLN A 229 -14.63 0.84 -17.93
C GLN A 229 -14.37 2.04 -17.01
N VAL A 230 -15.06 2.13 -15.86
CA VAL A 230 -14.81 3.19 -14.88
C VAL A 230 -13.42 3.04 -14.25
N LYS A 231 -13.02 1.81 -13.88
CA LYS A 231 -11.68 1.51 -13.35
C LYS A 231 -10.59 2.04 -14.26
N GLU A 232 -10.69 1.73 -15.55
CA GLU A 232 -9.72 2.16 -16.57
C GLU A 232 -9.73 3.67 -16.76
N GLN A 233 -10.92 4.25 -16.91
CA GLN A 233 -11.11 5.69 -17.09
C GLN A 233 -10.51 6.49 -15.92
N LEU A 234 -10.77 6.08 -14.69
CA LEU A 234 -10.28 6.75 -13.49
C LEU A 234 -8.89 6.26 -13.06
N SER A 235 -8.27 5.33 -13.79
CA SER A 235 -7.00 4.70 -13.41
C SER A 235 -7.00 4.16 -11.97
N LEU A 236 -8.11 3.55 -11.54
CA LEU A 236 -8.22 2.97 -10.20
C LEU A 236 -7.37 1.70 -10.11
N ASN A 237 -6.63 1.56 -9.01
CA ASN A 237 -6.05 0.27 -8.63
C ASN A 237 -7.14 -0.69 -8.11
N ASP A 238 -6.73 -1.86 -7.61
CA ASP A 238 -7.69 -2.87 -7.17
C ASP A 238 -8.48 -2.43 -5.93
N PHE A 239 -7.88 -1.63 -5.04
CA PHE A 239 -8.60 -1.04 -3.90
C PHE A 239 -9.70 -0.09 -4.37
N GLY A 240 -9.38 0.88 -5.23
CA GLY A 240 -10.37 1.82 -5.76
C GLY A 240 -11.49 1.10 -6.52
N TYR A 241 -11.17 0.02 -7.25
CA TYR A 241 -12.18 -0.82 -7.88
C TYR A 241 -13.12 -1.50 -6.86
N ALA A 242 -12.56 -2.08 -5.80
CA ALA A 242 -13.35 -2.71 -4.73
C ALA A 242 -14.23 -1.68 -4.00
N GLN A 243 -13.68 -0.50 -3.70
CA GLN A 243 -14.41 0.60 -3.09
C GLN A 243 -15.57 1.08 -3.99
N LEU A 244 -15.35 1.21 -5.30
CA LEU A 244 -16.41 1.57 -6.24
C LEU A 244 -17.55 0.54 -6.26
N LEU A 245 -17.22 -0.76 -6.31
CA LEU A 245 -18.22 -1.84 -6.22
C LEU A 245 -19.00 -1.79 -4.91
N HIS A 246 -18.33 -1.50 -3.80
CA HIS A 246 -18.98 -1.35 -2.50
C HIS A 246 -19.91 -0.14 -2.45
N ASN A 247 -19.48 1.00 -2.98
CA ASN A 247 -20.27 2.22 -3.06
C ASN A 247 -21.52 2.03 -3.93
N ILE A 248 -21.41 1.31 -5.05
CA ILE A 248 -22.58 0.93 -5.86
C ILE A 248 -23.51 -0.01 -5.08
N GLY A 249 -22.97 -1.02 -4.40
CA GLY A 249 -23.76 -1.92 -3.55
C GLY A 249 -24.54 -1.18 -2.46
N THR A 250 -23.90 -0.26 -1.76
CA THR A 250 -24.57 0.55 -0.73
C THR A 250 -25.61 1.50 -1.32
N GLN A 251 -25.46 1.99 -2.55
CA GLN A 251 -26.51 2.75 -3.23
C GLN A 251 -27.72 1.89 -3.62
N ILE A 252 -27.50 0.62 -3.98
CA ILE A 252 -28.58 -0.31 -4.37
C ILE A 252 -29.37 -0.79 -3.14
N TYR A 253 -28.69 -1.20 -2.06
CA TYR A 253 -29.33 -1.86 -0.92
C TYR A 253 -29.42 -1.00 0.35
N GLY A 254 -28.64 0.08 0.44
CA GLY A 254 -28.48 0.92 1.63
C GLY A 254 -27.15 0.72 2.34
N GLN A 255 -26.79 1.68 3.21
CA GLN A 255 -25.54 1.66 3.97
C GLN A 255 -25.57 0.65 5.12
N GLN A 256 -24.43 0.00 5.38
CA GLN A 256 -24.22 -0.94 6.49
C GLN A 256 -25.24 -2.09 6.56
N ILE A 257 -25.78 -2.49 5.41
CA ILE A 257 -26.72 -3.62 5.27
C ILE A 257 -25.98 -4.82 4.66
N ASN A 258 -26.35 -6.04 5.08
CA ASN A 258 -25.67 -7.28 4.68
C ASN A 258 -25.70 -7.51 3.16
N GLU A 259 -26.80 -7.14 2.50
CA GLU A 259 -26.99 -7.26 1.06
C GLU A 259 -25.94 -6.47 0.27
N ALA A 260 -25.54 -5.28 0.74
CA ALA A 260 -24.47 -4.50 0.12
C ALA A 260 -23.13 -5.26 0.24
N THR A 261 -22.81 -5.80 1.41
CA THR A 261 -21.61 -6.61 1.63
C THR A 261 -21.61 -7.89 0.78
N LEU A 262 -22.74 -8.59 0.69
CA LEU A 262 -22.89 -9.80 -0.13
C LEU A 262 -22.80 -9.49 -1.63
N PHE A 263 -23.34 -8.36 -2.07
CA PHE A 263 -23.17 -7.88 -3.43
C PHE A 263 -21.72 -7.57 -3.76
N THR A 264 -21.01 -6.84 -2.89
CA THR A 264 -19.58 -6.55 -3.06
C THR A 264 -18.76 -7.83 -3.12
N TRP A 265 -19.00 -8.76 -2.19
CA TRP A 265 -18.37 -10.08 -2.18
C TRP A 265 -18.58 -10.84 -3.49
N PHE A 266 -19.82 -10.93 -3.96
CA PHE A 266 -20.16 -11.59 -5.21
C PHE A 266 -19.39 -10.97 -6.38
N MET A 267 -19.46 -9.64 -6.52
CA MET A 267 -18.80 -8.94 -7.62
C MET A 267 -17.28 -9.08 -7.58
N LEU A 268 -16.65 -8.96 -6.41
CA LEU A 268 -15.20 -9.17 -6.27
C LEU A 268 -14.77 -10.61 -6.57
N THR A 269 -15.54 -11.59 -6.12
CA THR A 269 -15.27 -13.01 -6.43
C THR A 269 -15.34 -13.25 -7.93
N GLN A 270 -16.38 -12.73 -8.60
CA GLN A 270 -16.55 -12.84 -10.05
C GLN A 270 -15.49 -12.07 -10.83
N SER A 271 -14.93 -11.00 -10.26
CA SER A 271 -13.75 -10.30 -10.80
C SER A 271 -12.43 -11.02 -10.53
N GLY A 272 -12.45 -12.21 -9.92
CA GLY A 272 -11.27 -13.06 -9.71
C GLY A 272 -10.48 -12.78 -8.43
N PHE A 273 -10.99 -11.96 -7.52
CA PHE A 273 -10.34 -11.69 -6.25
C PHE A 273 -10.60 -12.81 -5.23
N GLY A 274 -9.58 -13.13 -4.44
CA GLY A 274 -9.68 -14.07 -3.33
C GLY A 274 -10.49 -13.46 -2.20
N THR A 275 -11.79 -13.78 -2.12
CA THR A 275 -12.68 -13.26 -1.08
C THR A 275 -13.43 -14.36 -0.36
N LYS A 276 -13.87 -14.05 0.86
CA LYS A 276 -14.71 -14.91 1.70
C LYS A 276 -15.75 -14.05 2.43
N ILE A 277 -16.78 -14.71 2.91
CA ILE A 277 -17.73 -14.13 3.85
C ILE A 277 -17.56 -14.76 5.22
N ALA A 278 -17.54 -13.92 6.25
CA ALA A 278 -17.75 -14.31 7.63
C ALA A 278 -19.14 -13.86 8.09
N TYR A 279 -19.82 -14.65 8.93
CA TYR A 279 -21.04 -14.20 9.58
C TYR A 279 -21.11 -14.57 11.07
N LYS A 280 -21.74 -13.68 11.85
CA LYS A 280 -22.04 -13.88 13.27
C LYS A 280 -23.17 -12.93 13.67
N ASN A 281 -24.05 -13.34 14.59
CA ASN A 281 -25.10 -12.47 15.15
C ASN A 281 -25.92 -11.72 14.09
N HIS A 282 -26.25 -12.40 12.99
CA HIS A 282 -26.97 -11.85 11.84
C HIS A 282 -26.24 -10.76 11.02
N GLN A 283 -24.95 -10.55 11.26
CA GLN A 283 -24.10 -9.64 10.49
C GLN A 283 -23.15 -10.42 9.58
N VAL A 284 -22.92 -9.86 8.38
CA VAL A 284 -22.03 -10.38 7.36
C VAL A 284 -20.82 -9.45 7.24
N HIS A 285 -19.63 -10.03 7.17
CA HIS A 285 -18.35 -9.35 6.98
C HIS A 285 -17.67 -9.88 5.72
N LEU A 286 -17.08 -8.97 4.95
CA LEU A 286 -16.31 -9.29 3.76
C LEU A 286 -14.84 -9.48 4.16
N LEU A 287 -14.26 -10.61 3.78
CA LEU A 287 -12.84 -10.88 3.95
C LEU A 287 -12.16 -10.95 2.57
N VAL A 288 -11.02 -10.28 2.41
CA VAL A 288 -10.34 -10.14 1.12
C VAL A 288 -8.85 -10.45 1.27
N LYS A 289 -8.27 -11.24 0.36
CA LYS A 289 -6.81 -11.35 0.23
C LYS A 289 -6.26 -10.02 -0.26
N ALA A 290 -5.18 -9.53 0.31
CA ALA A 290 -4.54 -8.29 -0.13
C ALA A 290 -3.02 -8.41 -0.11
N THR A 291 -2.37 -7.60 -0.95
CA THR A 291 -0.91 -7.44 -1.00
C THR A 291 -0.56 -5.95 -1.11
N PRO A 292 0.45 -5.44 -0.37
CA PRO A 292 1.22 -6.15 0.67
C PRO A 292 0.36 -6.48 1.90
N HIS A 293 0.95 -7.01 2.97
CA HIS A 293 0.18 -7.40 4.17
C HIS A 293 -0.43 -6.19 4.85
N VAL A 294 -1.62 -6.40 5.44
CA VAL A 294 -2.47 -5.37 6.03
C VAL A 294 -2.54 -5.53 7.56
N PHE A 295 -2.48 -4.42 8.28
CA PHE A 295 -2.57 -4.36 9.73
C PHE A 295 -4.03 -4.30 10.21
N GLN A 296 -4.80 -5.35 9.91
CA GLN A 296 -6.21 -5.48 10.30
C GLN A 296 -6.55 -6.86 10.87
N LYS A 297 -7.77 -7.01 11.40
CA LYS A 297 -8.32 -8.32 11.73
C LYS A 297 -8.40 -9.19 10.48
N SER A 298 -8.15 -10.47 10.66
CA SER A 298 -7.98 -11.39 9.54
C SER A 298 -8.31 -12.83 9.89
N LEU A 299 -8.24 -13.68 8.88
CA LEU A 299 -8.35 -15.12 8.93
C LEU A 299 -7.21 -15.71 8.10
N THR A 300 -6.41 -16.60 8.67
CA THR A 300 -5.50 -17.45 7.89
C THR A 300 -6.17 -18.78 7.57
N MET A 301 -6.19 -19.15 6.30
CA MET A 301 -6.81 -20.38 5.80
C MET A 301 -6.03 -20.92 4.61
N ASP A 302 -5.65 -22.20 4.68
CA ASP A 302 -4.90 -22.90 3.63
C ASP A 302 -3.63 -22.15 3.17
N GLY A 303 -2.94 -21.51 4.11
CA GLY A 303 -1.72 -20.72 3.84
C GLY A 303 -1.96 -19.32 3.29
N ALA A 304 -3.21 -18.92 3.04
CA ALA A 304 -3.55 -17.58 2.59
C ALA A 304 -4.26 -16.77 3.69
N LYS A 305 -3.97 -15.46 3.74
CA LYS A 305 -4.54 -14.54 4.73
C LYS A 305 -5.62 -13.67 4.08
N TYR A 306 -6.80 -13.62 4.70
CA TYR A 306 -7.93 -12.81 4.29
C TYR A 306 -8.21 -11.74 5.36
N TYR A 307 -8.22 -10.48 4.98
CA TYR A 307 -8.35 -9.33 5.87
C TYR A 307 -9.78 -8.77 5.83
N ASP A 308 -10.25 -8.25 6.96
CA ASP A 308 -11.50 -7.50 7.10
C ASP A 308 -11.29 -6.05 6.62
N ILE A 309 -11.09 -5.89 5.30
CA ILE A 309 -10.83 -4.59 4.68
C ILE A 309 -12.11 -3.77 4.64
N GLN A 310 -12.09 -2.64 5.34
CA GLN A 310 -13.12 -1.63 5.25
C GLN A 310 -12.99 -0.88 3.92
N LEU A 311 -14.02 -0.97 3.07
CA LEU A 311 -14.07 -0.31 1.76
C LEU A 311 -14.75 1.08 1.82
N ALA A 312 -15.33 1.41 2.97
CA ALA A 312 -15.89 2.70 3.34
C ALA A 312 -15.91 2.79 4.87
N GLU A 313 -16.16 3.98 5.42
CA GLU A 313 -16.34 4.19 6.86
C GLU A 313 -17.44 3.27 7.43
N ASP A 314 -17.01 2.20 8.11
CA ASP A 314 -17.88 1.18 8.69
C ASP A 314 -17.41 0.85 10.11
N ASN A 315 -18.31 1.02 11.08
CA ASN A 315 -18.01 0.72 12.48
C ASN A 315 -18.08 -0.79 12.80
N ARG A 316 -18.43 -1.63 11.82
CA ARG A 316 -18.44 -3.08 11.97
C ARG A 316 -17.01 -3.60 11.81
N SER A 317 -16.55 -4.34 12.82
CA SER A 317 -15.30 -5.10 12.74
C SER A 317 -15.58 -6.60 12.87
N LEU A 318 -14.75 -7.41 12.25
CA LEU A 318 -14.81 -8.86 12.35
C LEU A 318 -14.84 -9.29 13.82
N PRO A 319 -15.84 -10.06 14.27
CA PRO A 319 -15.90 -10.51 15.66
C PRO A 319 -14.79 -11.53 15.95
N GLU A 320 -14.48 -11.74 17.24
CA GLU A 320 -13.46 -12.71 17.65
C GLU A 320 -13.72 -14.13 17.15
N ARG A 321 -15.00 -14.51 17.06
CA ARG A 321 -15.44 -15.78 16.50
C ARG A 321 -16.56 -15.58 15.50
N PHE A 322 -16.44 -16.24 14.36
CA PHE A 322 -17.39 -16.16 13.26
C PHE A 322 -17.48 -17.49 12.53
N TYR A 323 -18.54 -17.66 11.76
CA TYR A 323 -18.66 -18.79 10.84
C TYR A 323 -18.18 -18.36 9.45
N THR A 324 -17.37 -19.20 8.81
CA THR A 324 -17.00 -19.09 7.38
C THR A 324 -16.84 -20.47 6.75
N TYR A 325 -16.45 -20.54 5.47
CA TYR A 325 -16.32 -21.76 4.68
C TYR A 325 -14.91 -21.89 4.09
N LYS A 326 -14.46 -23.15 3.92
CA LYS A 326 -13.09 -23.45 3.46
C LYS A 326 -12.89 -23.32 1.95
N GLY A 327 -13.81 -23.87 1.16
CA GLY A 327 -13.65 -23.87 -0.30
C GLY A 327 -13.68 -22.48 -0.95
N ASN A 328 -13.31 -22.45 -2.22
CA ASN A 328 -13.20 -21.24 -3.05
C ASN A 328 -14.04 -21.39 -4.32
N HIS A 329 -14.44 -20.28 -4.93
CA HIS A 329 -15.15 -20.27 -6.21
C HIS A 329 -14.16 -20.40 -7.37
N ALA A 330 -14.41 -21.35 -8.28
CA ALA A 330 -13.76 -21.62 -9.59
C ALA A 330 -12.22 -21.65 -9.65
N GLN A 331 -11.56 -20.57 -9.22
CA GLN A 331 -10.13 -20.46 -9.06
C GLN A 331 -9.71 -21.09 -7.73
N LYS A 332 -8.61 -21.84 -7.73
CA LYS A 332 -8.14 -22.53 -6.51
C LYS A 332 -7.98 -21.58 -5.32
N GLU A 333 -7.63 -20.31 -5.54
CA GLU A 333 -7.30 -19.39 -4.45
C GLU A 333 -7.70 -17.90 -4.65
N GLY A 334 -8.04 -17.45 -5.86
CA GLY A 334 -8.32 -16.04 -6.19
C GLY A 334 -7.10 -15.11 -6.01
N ASN A 335 -7.03 -14.03 -6.78
CA ASN A 335 -5.93 -13.07 -6.70
C ASN A 335 -6.05 -12.17 -5.46
N PRO A 336 -4.95 -11.82 -4.77
CA PRO A 336 -4.99 -10.76 -3.78
C PRO A 336 -5.29 -9.42 -4.45
N LEU A 337 -6.04 -8.57 -3.75
CA LEU A 337 -6.23 -7.17 -4.10
C LEU A 337 -4.87 -6.45 -3.97
N ASN A 338 -4.35 -5.92 -5.08
CA ASN A 338 -3.10 -5.18 -5.06
C ASN A 338 -3.32 -3.74 -4.59
N LEU A 339 -2.77 -3.43 -3.42
CA LEU A 339 -2.82 -2.11 -2.81
C LEU A 339 -1.73 -1.18 -3.37
N LEU A 340 -0.75 -1.67 -4.12
CA LEU A 340 0.20 -0.79 -4.80
C LEU A 340 -0.49 -0.06 -5.96
N PHE A 341 -0.03 1.15 -6.25
CA PHE A 341 -0.51 1.92 -7.40
C PHE A 341 0.66 2.59 -8.14
N LYS A 342 0.55 2.66 -9.48
CA LYS A 342 1.58 3.21 -10.39
C LYS A 342 1.27 4.65 -10.83
N GLY A 343 0.61 5.39 -9.94
CA GLY A 343 -0.02 6.67 -10.21
C GLY A 343 -1.28 6.81 -9.39
N LEU A 344 -1.59 8.05 -9.02
CA LEU A 344 -2.82 8.40 -8.33
C LEU A 344 -4.04 8.22 -9.23
N PRO A 345 -5.21 7.85 -8.67
CA PRO A 345 -6.44 7.80 -9.42
C PRO A 345 -6.79 9.19 -9.98
N THR A 346 -7.40 9.22 -11.16
CA THR A 346 -7.91 10.46 -11.75
C THR A 346 -9.21 10.85 -11.03
N LEU A 347 -9.14 11.81 -10.11
CA LEU A 347 -10.30 12.28 -9.35
C LEU A 347 -10.70 13.71 -9.78
N GLN A 348 -11.85 14.20 -9.31
CA GLN A 348 -12.18 15.61 -9.50
C GLN A 348 -11.19 16.45 -8.69
N GLN A 349 -10.35 17.26 -9.35
CA GLN A 349 -9.37 18.05 -8.60
C GLN A 349 -10.04 19.09 -7.71
N LYS A 350 -9.61 19.14 -6.46
CA LYS A 350 -9.92 20.22 -5.52
C LYS A 350 -8.66 20.55 -4.75
N GLN A 351 -7.98 21.61 -5.17
CA GLN A 351 -6.66 21.97 -4.65
C GLN A 351 -6.75 22.90 -3.45
N GLU A 352 -5.89 22.65 -2.47
CA GLU A 352 -5.55 23.58 -1.40
C GLU A 352 -4.06 23.90 -1.45
N GLN A 353 -3.70 25.17 -1.27
CA GLN A 353 -2.30 25.59 -1.30
C GLN A 353 -1.64 25.37 0.06
N ARG A 354 -0.51 24.67 0.07
CA ARG A 354 0.31 24.44 1.27
C ARG A 354 1.62 25.20 1.15
N ASN A 355 1.83 26.12 2.09
CA ASN A 355 3.05 26.92 2.17
C ASN A 355 3.98 26.31 3.21
N LEU A 356 5.10 25.75 2.75
CA LEU A 356 6.12 25.10 3.56
C LEU A 356 7.32 26.02 3.68
N LYS A 357 7.94 26.06 4.86
CA LYS A 357 9.12 26.88 5.13
C LYS A 357 10.16 26.09 5.90
N PHE A 358 11.41 26.22 5.50
CA PHE A 358 12.53 25.64 6.22
C PHE A 358 13.77 26.50 6.05
N THR A 359 14.66 26.41 7.05
CA THR A 359 15.96 27.07 7.02
C THR A 359 17.05 26.03 6.89
N PHE A 360 17.95 26.23 5.93
CA PHE A 360 19.16 25.45 5.77
C PHE A 360 20.36 26.39 5.67
N ARG A 361 21.31 26.24 6.60
CA ARG A 361 22.39 27.21 6.84
C ARG A 361 21.80 28.61 7.07
N ASP A 362 22.32 29.62 6.39
CA ASP A 362 21.90 31.02 6.53
C ASP A 362 20.74 31.40 5.61
N SER A 363 20.16 30.44 4.88
CA SER A 363 19.09 30.68 3.91
C SER A 363 17.76 30.09 4.36
N THR A 364 16.70 30.88 4.23
CA THR A 364 15.32 30.43 4.46
C THR A 364 14.61 30.27 3.14
N TYR A 365 14.04 29.10 2.93
CA TYR A 365 13.31 28.71 1.73
C TYR A 365 11.81 28.70 2.03
N SER A 366 11.01 29.02 1.02
CA SER A 366 9.55 28.94 1.08
C SER A 366 9.06 28.27 -0.21
N ILE A 367 8.27 27.23 -0.04
CA ILE A 367 7.76 26.38 -1.12
C ILE A 367 6.23 26.39 -1.03
N SER A 368 5.55 26.62 -2.15
CA SER A 368 4.09 26.54 -2.25
C SER A 368 3.72 25.35 -3.13
N VAL A 369 2.96 24.40 -2.58
CA VAL A 369 2.55 23.19 -3.29
C VAL A 369 1.02 23.09 -3.27
N PRO A 370 0.35 22.92 -4.42
CA PRO A 370 -1.05 22.57 -4.47
C PRO A 370 -1.21 21.11 -4.03
N VAL A 371 -2.12 20.86 -3.10
CA VAL A 371 -2.48 19.52 -2.64
C VAL A 371 -3.93 19.24 -3.00
N ASP A 372 -4.17 18.14 -3.70
CA ASP A 372 -5.53 17.71 -4.06
C ASP A 372 -6.21 16.99 -2.88
N VAL A 373 -7.23 17.63 -2.31
CA VAL A 373 -7.93 17.10 -1.13
C VAL A 373 -8.79 15.88 -1.44
N GLN A 374 -9.11 15.64 -2.71
CA GLN A 374 -9.88 14.46 -3.13
C GLN A 374 -8.99 13.22 -3.10
N THR A 375 -7.71 13.35 -3.48
CA THR A 375 -6.70 12.32 -3.27
C THR A 375 -6.52 11.99 -1.79
N VAL A 376 -6.47 12.99 -0.91
CA VAL A 376 -6.41 12.75 0.55
C VAL A 376 -7.68 12.04 1.05
N SER A 377 -8.84 12.46 0.56
CA SER A 377 -10.11 11.81 0.90
C SER A 377 -10.15 10.35 0.45
N TYR A 378 -9.53 10.03 -0.69
CA TYR A 378 -9.37 8.66 -1.18
C TYR A 378 -8.51 7.81 -0.24
N PHE A 379 -7.44 8.40 0.32
CA PHE A 379 -6.57 7.70 1.26
C PHE A 379 -7.13 7.55 2.68
N LYS A 380 -8.23 8.25 3.02
CA LYS A 380 -8.88 8.16 4.34
C LYS A 380 -9.26 6.72 4.69
N ASP A 381 -9.87 6.01 3.74
CA ASP A 381 -10.35 4.63 3.92
C ASP A 381 -9.33 3.58 3.44
N TYR A 382 -8.14 4.01 3.02
CA TYR A 382 -7.10 3.11 2.52
C TYR A 382 -6.53 2.27 3.67
N PRO A 383 -6.40 0.94 3.50
CA PRO A 383 -5.92 0.09 4.58
C PRO A 383 -4.47 0.40 4.92
N GLN A 384 -4.17 0.40 6.22
CA GLN A 384 -2.80 0.45 6.73
C GLN A 384 -2.10 -0.88 6.42
N ALA A 385 -0.96 -0.81 5.73
CA ALA A 385 -0.25 -1.98 5.23
C ALA A 385 1.26 -1.87 5.49
N ASP A 386 2.02 -2.89 5.09
CA ASP A 386 3.48 -2.88 5.16
C ASP A 386 4.11 -1.68 4.43
N LEU A 387 5.35 -1.37 4.80
CA LEU A 387 6.12 -0.25 4.25
C LEU A 387 6.24 -0.28 2.73
N ASP A 388 6.23 -1.46 2.11
CA ASP A 388 6.16 -1.63 0.65
C ASP A 388 5.08 -0.75 0.02
N LEU A 389 3.91 -0.65 0.66
CA LEU A 389 2.81 0.16 0.14
C LEU A 389 3.24 1.63 -0.04
N TYR A 390 3.97 2.18 0.92
CA TYR A 390 4.26 3.61 1.00
C TYR A 390 5.52 4.00 0.23
N PHE A 391 6.54 3.12 0.23
CA PHE A 391 7.79 3.36 -0.49
C PHE A 391 7.71 3.00 -1.98
N ASN A 392 6.87 2.02 -2.36
CA ASN A 392 6.78 1.55 -3.76
C ASN A 392 5.54 2.05 -4.54
N SER A 393 4.70 2.90 -3.94
CA SER A 393 3.57 3.51 -4.65
C SER A 393 3.92 4.85 -5.28
N GLN A 394 3.44 5.06 -6.51
CA GLN A 394 3.81 6.18 -7.37
C GLN A 394 2.74 7.27 -7.39
N ILE A 395 3.17 8.53 -7.30
CA ILE A 395 2.31 9.73 -7.29
C ILE A 395 2.72 10.79 -8.35
N GLU A 396 3.61 10.43 -9.26
CA GLU A 396 4.28 11.30 -10.22
C GLU A 396 3.33 11.89 -11.27
N ASN A 397 2.16 11.27 -11.46
CA ASN A 397 1.11 11.77 -12.34
C ASN A 397 0.29 12.94 -11.74
N SER A 398 0.75 13.57 -10.65
CA SER A 398 0.03 14.67 -9.99
C SER A 398 0.70 16.03 -10.12
N GLU A 399 -0.13 17.08 -10.03
CA GLU A 399 0.35 18.46 -9.94
C GLU A 399 1.10 18.73 -8.64
N THR A 400 0.68 18.08 -7.54
CA THR A 400 1.38 18.10 -6.24
C THR A 400 2.82 17.64 -6.38
N HIS A 401 3.05 16.49 -7.02
CA HIS A 401 4.39 15.99 -7.33
C HIS A 401 5.18 17.01 -8.16
N SER A 402 4.60 17.45 -9.27
CA SER A 402 5.27 18.34 -10.22
C SER A 402 5.73 19.65 -9.55
N ALA A 403 4.85 20.28 -8.76
CA ALA A 403 5.15 21.52 -8.05
C ALA A 403 6.20 21.33 -6.95
N LEU A 404 6.16 20.21 -6.21
CA LEU A 404 7.12 19.90 -5.16
C LEU A 404 8.52 19.71 -5.75
N VAL A 405 8.66 18.85 -6.77
CA VAL A 405 9.94 18.58 -7.44
C VAL A 405 10.52 19.84 -8.06
N GLN A 406 9.72 20.60 -8.82
CA GLN A 406 10.16 21.85 -9.46
C GLN A 406 10.60 22.93 -8.45
N SER A 407 10.09 22.88 -7.22
CA SER A 407 10.47 23.81 -6.15
C SER A 407 11.78 23.43 -5.47
N ILE A 408 12.09 22.13 -5.35
CA ILE A 408 13.25 21.62 -4.61
C ILE A 408 14.45 21.38 -5.52
N GLU A 409 14.25 20.80 -6.71
CA GLU A 409 15.33 20.42 -7.64
C GLU A 409 16.34 21.56 -7.91
N PRO A 410 15.92 22.83 -8.17
CA PRO A 410 16.88 23.91 -8.38
C PRO A 410 17.77 24.21 -7.17
N LEU A 411 17.30 23.89 -5.96
CA LEU A 411 18.05 24.09 -4.72
C LEU A 411 19.18 23.07 -4.54
N LEU A 412 19.14 21.94 -5.27
CA LEU A 412 20.12 20.85 -5.21
C LEU A 412 21.27 21.02 -6.21
N ASN A 413 21.07 21.87 -7.22
CA ASN A 413 22.03 22.06 -8.31
C ASN A 413 23.38 22.59 -7.80
N GLY A 414 24.46 21.91 -8.19
CA GLY A 414 25.84 22.28 -7.84
C GLY A 414 26.27 21.93 -6.41
N LYS A 415 25.45 21.22 -5.64
CA LYS A 415 25.77 20.72 -4.28
C LYS A 415 26.41 19.33 -4.34
N SER A 416 27.21 18.98 -3.33
CA SER A 416 27.63 17.57 -3.16
C SER A 416 26.44 16.69 -2.77
N THR A 417 26.55 15.37 -2.95
CA THR A 417 25.49 14.42 -2.56
C THR A 417 25.15 14.52 -1.08
N ILE A 418 26.14 14.73 -0.21
CA ILE A 418 25.93 14.97 1.23
C ILE A 418 25.14 16.26 1.46
N GLU A 419 25.50 17.34 0.77
CA GLU A 419 24.77 18.61 0.88
C GLU A 419 23.34 18.52 0.35
N GLN A 420 23.11 17.75 -0.71
CA GLN A 420 21.78 17.48 -1.24
C GLN A 420 20.92 16.75 -0.21
N VAL A 421 21.42 15.64 0.35
CA VAL A 421 20.71 14.89 1.40
C VAL A 421 20.47 15.75 2.63
N ASN A 422 21.44 16.55 3.08
CA ASN A 422 21.25 17.44 4.21
C ASN A 422 20.20 18.53 3.94
N LEU A 423 20.10 19.05 2.72
CA LEU A 423 19.04 19.98 2.34
C LEU A 423 17.67 19.31 2.39
N LEU A 424 17.54 18.11 1.82
CA LEU A 424 16.30 17.32 1.85
C LEU A 424 15.90 16.96 3.28
N LEU A 425 16.86 16.55 4.12
CA LEU A 425 16.66 16.35 5.56
C LEU A 425 16.13 17.60 6.23
N ARG A 426 16.66 18.80 5.93
CA ARG A 426 16.16 20.03 6.56
C ARG A 426 14.76 20.40 6.11
N PHE A 427 14.43 20.14 4.85
CA PHE A 427 13.06 20.27 4.37
C PHE A 427 12.12 19.35 5.15
N THR A 428 12.42 18.06 5.28
CA THR A 428 11.54 17.10 5.99
C THR A 428 11.53 17.31 7.50
N GLN A 429 12.66 17.71 8.10
CA GLN A 429 12.76 18.01 9.52
C GLN A 429 11.94 19.24 9.90
N ARG A 430 11.98 20.32 9.11
CA ARG A 430 11.50 21.65 9.56
C ARG A 430 10.23 22.14 8.89
N SER A 431 9.82 21.56 7.77
CA SER A 431 8.62 22.02 7.05
C SER A 431 7.31 21.52 7.67
N PHE A 432 7.39 20.55 8.58
CA PHE A 432 6.24 19.89 9.19
C PHE A 432 6.38 19.91 10.71
N GLU A 433 5.27 20.14 11.42
CA GLU A 433 5.21 19.94 12.86
C GLU A 433 5.32 18.44 13.19
N TYR A 434 5.84 18.12 14.37
CA TYR A 434 5.91 16.73 14.85
C TYR A 434 4.79 16.44 15.84
N GLN A 435 4.07 15.35 15.61
CA GLN A 435 3.05 14.81 16.50
C GLN A 435 2.88 13.33 16.19
N THR A 436 2.69 12.49 17.22
CA THR A 436 2.45 11.05 16.98
C THR A 436 1.08 10.82 16.36
N ASP A 437 0.92 9.75 15.58
CA ASP A 437 -0.38 9.38 14.98
C ASP A 437 -1.50 9.22 16.01
N THR A 438 -1.19 8.64 17.18
CA THR A 438 -2.18 8.51 18.26
C THR A 438 -2.66 9.88 18.77
N GLU A 439 -1.78 10.89 18.80
CA GLU A 439 -2.18 12.24 19.21
C GLU A 439 -2.97 12.98 18.10
N GLN A 440 -2.72 12.68 16.83
CA GLN A 440 -3.37 13.35 15.70
C GLN A 440 -4.67 12.67 15.25
N PHE A 441 -4.69 11.34 15.16
CA PHE A 441 -5.78 10.54 14.60
C PHE A 441 -6.46 9.60 15.60
N ASN A 442 -5.94 9.48 16.83
CA ASN A 442 -6.36 8.48 17.84
C ASN A 442 -6.12 7.01 17.41
N THR A 443 -5.35 6.79 16.35
CA THR A 443 -4.94 5.48 15.84
C THR A 443 -3.62 5.65 15.08
N GLU A 444 -2.85 4.57 14.95
CA GLU A 444 -1.69 4.53 14.04
C GLU A 444 -2.15 4.80 12.59
N LYS A 445 -1.44 5.66 11.86
CA LYS A 445 -1.72 6.02 10.46
C LYS A 445 -0.44 6.49 9.76
N LYS A 446 0.19 5.59 9.01
CA LYS A 446 1.23 5.94 8.04
C LYS A 446 0.62 6.72 6.88
N MET A 447 1.27 7.82 6.51
CA MET A 447 0.85 8.71 5.44
C MET A 447 1.62 8.48 4.15
N PHE A 448 0.92 8.57 3.01
CA PHE A 448 1.58 8.82 1.72
C PHE A 448 2.13 10.25 1.66
N PRO A 449 3.12 10.55 0.78
CA PRO A 449 3.68 11.90 0.68
C PRO A 449 2.66 13.02 0.47
N VAL A 450 1.59 12.77 -0.29
CA VAL A 450 0.49 13.75 -0.48
C VAL A 450 -0.25 14.04 0.83
N GLU A 451 -0.46 13.03 1.67
CA GLU A 451 -1.08 13.18 2.99
C GLU A 451 -0.16 13.95 3.96
N THR A 452 1.15 13.68 3.95
CA THR A 452 2.13 14.44 4.76
C THR A 452 2.12 15.93 4.42
N LEU A 453 1.94 16.29 3.15
CA LEU A 453 1.80 17.68 2.72
C LEU A 453 0.46 18.30 3.18
N TYR A 454 -0.59 17.49 3.32
CA TYR A 454 -1.95 17.92 3.66
C TYR A 454 -2.23 18.03 5.16
N TYR A 455 -1.74 17.10 5.97
CA TYR A 455 -2.01 17.10 7.40
C TYR A 455 -1.12 18.11 8.15
N PRO A 456 -1.54 18.60 9.33
CA PRO A 456 -0.83 19.67 10.04
C PRO A 456 0.47 19.21 10.71
N ALA A 457 0.57 17.93 11.07
CA ALA A 457 1.77 17.34 11.64
C ALA A 457 2.01 15.92 11.09
N SER A 458 3.23 15.42 11.33
CA SER A 458 3.76 14.15 10.83
C SER A 458 4.70 13.50 11.84
N ASP A 459 4.76 12.18 11.88
CA ASP A 459 5.65 11.44 12.76
C ASP A 459 6.86 10.81 12.04
N CYS A 460 7.57 9.89 12.71
CA CYS A 460 8.78 9.28 12.15
C CYS A 460 8.53 8.47 10.87
N ASP A 461 7.38 7.80 10.76
CA ASP A 461 7.07 6.96 9.61
C ASP A 461 6.85 7.85 8.37
N ASP A 462 5.98 8.84 8.50
CA ASP A 462 5.64 9.79 7.44
C ASP A 462 6.86 10.57 6.95
N ARG A 463 7.73 10.97 7.87
CA ARG A 463 8.95 11.71 7.57
C ARG A 463 9.98 10.84 6.85
N ALA A 464 10.09 9.56 7.22
CA ALA A 464 10.94 8.60 6.52
C ALA A 464 10.41 8.32 5.11
N ILE A 465 9.10 8.11 4.96
CA ILE A 465 8.44 7.94 3.65
C ILE A 465 8.66 9.17 2.77
N MET A 466 8.44 10.38 3.30
CA MET A 466 8.66 11.63 2.56
C MET A 466 10.14 11.81 2.16
N LEU A 467 11.10 11.51 3.04
CA LEU A 467 12.52 11.59 2.69
C LEU A 467 12.88 10.58 1.60
N GLY A 468 12.40 9.34 1.70
CA GLY A 468 12.66 8.29 0.71
C GLY A 468 12.14 8.69 -0.66
N TYR A 469 10.88 9.13 -0.70
CA TYR A 469 10.28 9.70 -1.90
C TYR A 469 11.09 10.85 -2.49
N LEU A 470 11.58 11.81 -1.69
CA LEU A 470 12.40 12.90 -2.22
C LEU A 470 13.76 12.42 -2.74
N LEU A 471 14.37 11.42 -2.10
CA LEU A 471 15.62 10.82 -2.59
C LEU A 471 15.40 10.15 -3.94
N ASP A 472 14.33 9.38 -4.10
CA ASP A 472 13.98 8.70 -5.35
C ASP A 472 13.70 9.67 -6.51
N GLN A 473 13.09 10.81 -6.22
CA GLN A 473 12.69 11.77 -7.26
C GLN A 473 13.78 12.79 -7.61
N LEU A 474 14.74 13.04 -6.72
CA LEU A 474 15.68 14.16 -6.85
C LEU A 474 17.16 13.76 -6.82
N THR A 475 17.47 12.48 -6.55
CA THR A 475 18.84 11.97 -6.47
C THR A 475 18.96 10.57 -7.09
N ASP A 476 20.19 10.12 -7.34
CA ASP A 476 20.48 8.73 -7.75
C ASP A 476 21.05 7.90 -6.57
N LEU A 477 20.74 8.27 -5.32
CA LEU A 477 21.32 7.66 -4.13
C LEU A 477 20.48 6.49 -3.62
N ASP A 478 21.11 5.34 -3.45
CA ASP A 478 20.49 4.19 -2.79
C ASP A 478 20.30 4.45 -1.29
N TYR A 479 19.20 3.97 -0.71
CA TYR A 479 18.95 3.98 0.72
C TYR A 479 18.35 2.66 1.20
N ILE A 480 18.43 2.43 2.50
CA ILE A 480 17.69 1.37 3.19
C ILE A 480 16.79 1.99 4.24
N VAL A 481 15.65 1.37 4.50
CA VAL A 481 14.78 1.74 5.61
C VAL A 481 15.24 0.99 6.86
N VAL A 482 15.36 1.70 7.97
CA VAL A 482 15.90 1.19 9.22
C VAL A 482 14.88 1.36 10.32
N ARG A 483 14.51 0.25 10.96
CA ARG A 483 13.59 0.24 12.10
C ARG A 483 14.33 -0.01 13.40
N TYR A 484 14.21 0.93 14.32
CA TYR A 484 14.56 0.77 15.73
C TYR A 484 13.28 0.53 16.55
N PRO A 485 13.38 0.08 17.82
CA PRO A 485 12.23 -0.04 18.69
C PRO A 485 11.50 1.31 18.86
N GLY A 486 10.33 1.46 18.22
CA GLY A 486 9.50 2.66 18.27
C GLY A 486 9.94 3.80 17.34
N HIS A 487 10.79 3.54 16.33
CA HIS A 487 11.28 4.57 15.42
C HIS A 487 11.65 4.04 14.03
N LEU A 488 11.21 4.73 12.97
CA LEU A 488 11.63 4.50 11.58
C LEU A 488 12.52 5.63 11.09
N THR A 489 13.55 5.28 10.33
CA THR A 489 14.41 6.25 9.65
C THR A 489 14.99 5.63 8.38
N LEU A 490 15.70 6.42 7.58
CA LEU A 490 16.49 5.94 6.46
C LEU A 490 17.97 5.91 6.81
N ALA A 491 18.74 5.10 6.07
CA ALA A 491 20.18 5.21 5.97
C ALA A 491 20.58 5.25 4.50
N VAL A 492 21.36 6.26 4.11
CA VAL A 492 21.70 6.56 2.71
C VAL A 492 23.11 6.08 2.38
N HIS A 493 23.27 5.46 1.22
CA HIS A 493 24.58 5.11 0.68
C HIS A 493 25.16 6.29 -0.07
N PHE A 494 26.36 6.73 0.33
CA PHE A 494 27.09 7.78 -0.38
C PHE A 494 28.31 7.16 -1.07
N PRO A 495 28.26 6.93 -2.40
CA PRO A 495 29.31 6.23 -3.12
C PRO A 495 30.59 7.07 -3.30
N ASP A 496 30.43 8.38 -3.53
CA ASP A 496 31.54 9.27 -3.91
C ASP A 496 32.20 9.98 -2.72
N GLU A 497 31.42 10.31 -1.69
CA GLU A 497 31.88 11.06 -0.52
C GLU A 497 31.20 10.51 0.73
N LYS A 498 31.94 10.29 1.82
CA LYS A 498 31.34 9.82 3.08
C LYS A 498 31.04 11.00 4.01
N PRO A 499 29.94 10.98 4.78
CA PRO A 499 29.76 11.89 5.91
C PRO A 499 30.97 11.85 6.85
N THR A 500 31.43 13.02 7.29
CA THR A 500 32.56 13.18 8.22
C THR A 500 32.25 14.22 9.29
N GLY A 501 32.92 14.11 10.44
CA GLY A 501 32.76 15.02 11.57
C GLY A 501 32.65 14.27 12.90
N GLU A 502 32.88 14.97 14.01
CA GLU A 502 32.91 14.38 15.37
C GLU A 502 31.56 13.77 15.81
N ARG A 503 30.47 14.22 15.18
CA ARG A 503 29.10 13.79 15.50
C ARG A 503 28.58 12.70 14.56
N ILE A 504 29.35 12.35 13.54
CA ILE A 504 28.99 11.31 12.58
C ILE A 504 29.27 9.96 13.21
N ASN A 505 28.26 9.10 13.21
CA ASN A 505 28.34 7.74 13.71
C ASN A 505 28.81 6.77 12.63
N ASP A 506 29.25 5.59 13.06
CA ASP A 506 29.63 4.52 12.14
C ASP A 506 28.43 4.10 11.25
N PRO A 507 28.67 3.81 9.97
CA PRO A 507 27.62 3.42 9.05
C PRO A 507 27.11 2.01 9.35
N ILE A 508 25.86 1.75 8.99
CA ILE A 508 25.29 0.40 8.91
C ILE A 508 25.87 -0.29 7.69
N THR A 509 26.42 -1.49 7.86
CA THR A 509 26.90 -2.31 6.73
C THR A 509 25.82 -3.31 6.35
N TYR A 510 25.33 -3.22 5.11
CA TYR A 510 24.27 -4.08 4.57
C TYR A 510 24.61 -4.44 3.11
N ASN A 511 24.51 -5.73 2.76
CA ASN A 511 24.87 -6.26 1.43
C ASN A 511 26.22 -5.75 0.88
N GLY A 512 27.23 -5.63 1.75
CA GLY A 512 28.57 -5.18 1.39
C GLY A 512 28.73 -3.67 1.15
N ARG A 513 27.65 -2.89 1.29
CA ARG A 513 27.65 -1.43 1.18
C ARG A 513 27.49 -0.77 2.56
N ARG A 514 27.91 0.48 2.66
CA ARG A 514 27.85 1.27 3.90
C ARG A 514 26.79 2.36 3.77
N TYR A 515 25.85 2.36 4.69
CA TYR A 515 24.72 3.29 4.74
C TYR A 515 24.81 4.13 6.01
N TYR A 516 24.73 5.45 5.84
CA TYR A 516 24.77 6.40 6.95
C TYR A 516 23.35 6.81 7.31
N VAL A 517 22.96 6.65 8.58
CA VAL A 517 21.63 7.03 9.07
C VAL A 517 21.35 8.50 8.75
N SER A 518 20.27 8.76 8.04
CA SER A 518 19.83 10.09 7.61
C SER A 518 18.42 10.28 8.14
N ASP A 519 18.32 10.81 9.36
CA ASP A 519 17.07 10.80 10.13
C ASP A 519 16.25 12.08 9.94
N PRO A 520 15.08 12.01 9.26
CA PRO A 520 14.23 13.17 9.03
C PRO A 520 13.41 13.60 10.25
N THR A 521 13.50 12.82 11.33
CA THR A 521 12.88 13.13 12.62
C THR A 521 13.92 13.72 13.57
N TYR A 522 15.21 13.37 13.49
CA TYR A 522 16.23 14.00 14.34
C TYR A 522 16.46 15.48 13.94
N PHE A 523 15.74 16.42 14.57
CA PHE A 523 15.69 17.81 14.13
C PHE A 523 17.08 18.46 14.06
N GLY A 524 17.46 18.96 12.88
CA GLY A 524 18.73 19.64 12.65
C GLY A 524 19.91 18.70 12.45
N ALA A 525 19.72 17.39 12.46
CA ALA A 525 20.77 16.40 12.27
C ALA A 525 21.16 16.25 10.79
N ASP A 526 22.46 16.19 10.52
CA ASP A 526 23.00 15.87 9.19
C ASP A 526 23.03 14.35 8.97
N ALA A 527 23.16 13.96 7.70
CA ALA A 527 23.42 12.58 7.31
C ALA A 527 24.60 12.00 8.10
N GLY A 528 24.41 10.80 8.63
CA GLY A 528 25.35 10.09 9.48
C GLY A 528 25.21 10.36 10.99
N MET A 529 24.32 11.26 11.42
CA MET A 529 24.04 11.47 12.83
C MET A 529 22.90 10.58 13.32
N ILE A 530 23.12 9.84 14.40
CA ILE A 530 22.11 8.98 15.02
C ILE A 530 21.60 9.64 16.31
N MET A 531 20.27 9.57 16.53
CA MET A 531 19.66 10.03 17.78
C MET A 531 20.37 9.39 19.00
N PRO A 532 20.57 10.13 20.11
CA PRO A 532 21.32 9.63 21.27
C PRO A 532 20.84 8.26 21.77
N ASP A 533 19.53 8.03 21.80
CA ASP A 533 18.92 6.80 22.31
C ASP A 533 19.19 5.56 21.43
N TYR A 534 19.47 5.76 20.14
CA TYR A 534 19.72 4.68 19.18
C TYR A 534 21.21 4.51 18.83
N ARG A 535 22.10 5.42 19.28
CA ARG A 535 23.52 5.46 18.88
C ARG A 535 24.28 4.14 19.09
N ASN A 536 23.96 3.43 20.17
CA ASN A 536 24.61 2.17 20.53
C ASN A 536 23.69 0.95 20.32
N MET A 537 22.59 1.14 19.60
CA MET A 537 21.59 0.13 19.33
C MET A 537 21.75 -0.40 17.91
N GLN A 538 21.63 -1.71 17.73
CA GLN A 538 21.48 -2.27 16.39
C GLN A 538 20.02 -2.09 15.93
N PRO A 539 19.76 -1.83 14.64
CA PRO A 539 18.41 -1.86 14.11
C PRO A 539 17.69 -3.17 14.45
N SER A 540 16.42 -3.08 14.78
CA SER A 540 15.55 -4.26 14.91
C SER A 540 15.31 -4.93 13.56
N GLU A 541 15.23 -4.12 12.50
CA GLU A 541 15.04 -4.60 11.13
C GLU A 541 15.60 -3.61 10.12
N ILE A 542 16.01 -4.12 8.96
CA ILE A 542 16.45 -3.35 7.80
C ILE A 542 15.60 -3.81 6.62
N PHE A 543 15.03 -2.86 5.89
CA PHE A 543 14.27 -3.10 4.68
C PHE A 543 15.00 -2.50 3.48
N ASP A 544 15.07 -3.27 2.41
CA ASP A 544 15.59 -2.91 1.09
C ASP A 544 14.38 -2.98 0.15
N LEU A 545 13.63 -1.88 0.10
CA LEU A 545 12.27 -1.80 -0.47
C LEU A 545 12.27 -1.29 -1.91
#